data_AF-A0AAD5QV46-F1
#
_entry.id   AF-A0AAD5QV46-F1
#
_cell.length_a   1.000
_cell.length_b   1.000
_cell.length_c   1.000
_cell.angle_alpha   90.00
_cell.angle_beta   90.00
_cell.angle_gamma   90.00
#
_symmetry.space_group_name_H-M   'P 1'
#
loop_
_entity.id
_entity.type
_entity.pdbx_description
1 polymer ?
#
loop_
_entity_poly.entity_id
_entity_poly.type
_entity_poly.pdbx_seq_one_letter_code
_entity_poly.pdbx_strand_id
1 'polypeptide(L)'
;MVDHQQLMRVYGALMWSLGKVFKTPEVSRVYIGTFWDHPLHFDINRRLFQDEQHDLFQDLQALPRNAALRKLNDLIKRARLAKVHAFIISELRKQMPSMIGKDKKKKELIQNLDKIFEQIQVRGRTIGFKWILYFVFV
;
A
#
# COMPACT_ATOMS: atom_id res chain seq x y z
N MET A 1 -6.97 40.34 4.93
CA MET A 1 -7.99 39.58 5.67
C MET A 1 -8.75 38.73 4.66
N VAL A 2 -9.00 37.46 4.96
CA VAL A 2 -9.65 36.51 4.04
C VAL A 2 -11.10 36.31 4.44
N ASP A 3 -12.03 36.80 3.61
CA ASP A 3 -13.48 36.56 3.79
C ASP A 3 -13.90 35.17 3.26
N HIS A 4 -15.09 34.68 3.61
CA HIS A 4 -15.59 33.35 3.22
C HIS A 4 -15.49 33.11 1.70
N GLN A 5 -15.84 34.09 0.87
CA GLN A 5 -15.71 33.96 -0.59
C GLN A 5 -14.26 33.82 -1.04
N GLN A 6 -13.33 34.54 -0.41
CA GLN A 6 -11.91 34.44 -0.73
C GLN A 6 -11.36 33.08 -0.29
N LEU A 7 -11.80 32.56 0.86
CA LEU A 7 -11.42 31.23 1.33
C LEU A 7 -11.82 30.14 0.32
N MET A 8 -13.04 30.19 -0.21
CA MET A 8 -13.49 29.24 -1.23
C MET A 8 -12.69 29.35 -2.54
N ARG A 9 -12.32 30.57 -2.96
CA ARG A 9 -11.46 30.77 -4.14
C ARG A 9 -10.06 30.18 -3.95
N VAL A 10 -9.46 30.40 -2.77
CA VAL A 10 -8.14 29.85 -2.43
C VAL A 10 -8.20 28.32 -2.35
N TYR A 11 -9.24 27.77 -1.72
CA TYR A 11 -9.45 26.33 -1.64
C TYR A 11 -9.59 25.68 -3.02
N GLY A 12 -10.40 26.27 -3.90
CA GLY A 12 -10.54 25.78 -5.28
C GLY A 12 -9.22 25.83 -6.07
N ALA A 13 -8.47 26.93 -5.96
CA ALA A 13 -7.17 27.06 -6.62
C ALA A 13 -6.14 26.02 -6.11
N LEU A 14 -6.16 25.73 -4.81
CA LEU A 14 -5.32 24.69 -4.21
C LEU A 14 -5.68 23.31 -4.76
N MET A 15 -6.96 22.91 -4.70
CA MET A 15 -7.42 21.60 -5.19
C MET A 15 -7.12 21.39 -6.68
N TRP A 16 -7.31 22.43 -7.49
CA TRP A 16 -6.94 22.40 -8.91
C TRP A 16 -5.44 22.15 -9.12
N SER A 17 -4.60 22.77 -8.30
CA SER A 17 -3.15 22.62 -8.37
C SER A 17 -2.72 21.23 -7.91
N LEU A 18 -3.31 20.72 -6.82
CA LEU A 18 -3.06 19.38 -6.30
C LEU A 18 -3.43 18.29 -7.31
N GLY A 19 -4.57 18.42 -8.02
CA GLY A 19 -4.99 17.47 -9.04
C GLY A 19 -4.05 17.36 -10.25
N LYS A 20 -3.22 18.39 -10.50
CA LYS A 20 -2.17 18.33 -11.54
C LYS A 20 -0.91 17.60 -11.06
N VAL A 21 -0.66 17.60 -9.75
CA VAL A 21 0.56 17.03 -9.14
C VAL A 21 0.35 15.58 -8.76
N PHE A 22 -0.77 15.26 -8.11
CA PHE A 22 -1.12 13.89 -7.74
C PHE A 22 -1.63 13.13 -8.97
N LYS A 23 -0.97 12.01 -9.31
CA LYS A 23 -1.33 11.13 -10.43
C LYS A 23 -2.35 10.05 -10.04
N THR A 24 -3.12 10.30 -8.99
CA THR A 24 -4.09 9.37 -8.40
C THR A 24 -5.50 9.91 -8.63
N PRO A 25 -6.48 9.07 -9.02
CA PRO A 25 -7.86 9.51 -9.22
C PRO A 25 -8.55 9.90 -7.88
N GLU A 26 -7.99 9.50 -6.74
CA GLU A 26 -8.52 9.83 -5.42
C GLU A 26 -8.23 11.29 -5.03
N VAL A 27 -9.28 12.00 -4.61
CA VAL A 27 -9.19 13.38 -4.13
C VAL A 27 -8.50 13.42 -2.76
N SER A 28 -7.46 14.25 -2.63
CA SER A 28 -6.76 14.44 -1.34
C SER A 28 -7.65 15.16 -0.33
N ARG A 29 -7.74 14.63 0.90
CA ARG A 29 -8.39 15.32 2.03
C ARG A 29 -7.55 16.54 2.43
N VAL A 30 -8.19 17.70 2.46
CA VAL A 30 -7.60 18.96 2.93
C VAL A 30 -8.39 19.41 4.15
N TYR A 31 -7.69 19.70 5.25
CA TYR A 31 -8.29 20.23 6.47
C TYR A 31 -8.15 21.75 6.48
N ILE A 32 -9.27 22.46 6.57
CA ILE A 32 -9.30 23.92 6.55
C ILE A 32 -9.52 24.44 7.97
N GLY A 33 -8.57 25.20 8.49
CA GLY A 33 -8.70 25.78 9.82
C GLY A 33 -7.53 26.66 10.17
N THR A 34 -7.56 27.20 11.39
CA THR A 34 -6.42 27.87 12.00
C THR A 34 -5.95 27.05 13.19
N PHE A 35 -4.72 26.56 13.13
CA PHE A 35 -4.15 25.64 14.11
C PHE A 35 -3.25 26.41 15.07
N TRP A 36 -3.82 27.40 15.75
CA TRP A 36 -3.14 28.27 16.70
C TRP A 36 -4.00 28.49 17.95
N ASP A 37 -3.39 28.90 19.07
CA ASP A 37 -4.11 29.07 20.35
C ASP A 37 -4.71 30.48 20.53
N HIS A 38 -4.66 31.32 19.50
CA HIS A 38 -5.19 32.69 19.56
C HIS A 38 -6.67 32.75 19.16
N PRO A 39 -7.44 33.70 19.73
CA PRO A 39 -8.85 33.87 19.39
C PRO A 39 -9.02 34.16 17.90
N LEU A 40 -10.07 33.58 17.32
CA LEU A 40 -10.45 33.84 15.94
C LEU A 40 -10.78 35.32 15.74
N HIS A 41 -10.14 35.95 14.76
CA HIS A 41 -10.50 37.30 14.35
C HIS A 41 -11.89 37.38 13.69
N PHE A 42 -12.36 36.27 13.10
CA PHE A 42 -13.68 36.16 12.48
C PHE A 42 -14.33 34.83 12.83
N ASP A 43 -15.55 34.89 13.36
CA ASP A 43 -16.27 33.70 13.85
C ASP A 43 -17.26 33.10 12.84
N ILE A 44 -17.40 33.70 11.66
CA ILE A 44 -18.36 33.27 10.63
C ILE A 44 -18.15 31.79 10.26
N ASN A 45 -16.89 31.35 10.17
CA ASN A 45 -16.52 29.97 9.83
C ASN A 45 -16.03 29.17 11.05
N ARG A 46 -16.26 29.64 12.28
CA ARG A 46 -15.73 29.01 13.51
C ARG A 46 -16.09 27.53 13.59
N ARG A 47 -17.35 27.19 13.30
CA ARG A 47 -17.84 25.80 13.33
C ARG A 47 -17.12 24.91 12.32
N LEU A 48 -16.98 25.38 11.08
CA LEU A 48 -16.24 24.65 10.03
C LEU A 48 -14.80 24.37 10.47
N PHE A 49 -14.10 25.36 11.01
CA PHE A 49 -12.72 25.18 11.47
C PHE A 49 -12.61 24.21 12.65
N GLN A 50 -13.56 24.26 13.59
CA GLN A 50 -13.60 23.33 14.72
C GLN A 50 -13.88 21.89 14.25
N ASP A 51 -14.81 21.70 13.33
CA ASP A 51 -15.15 20.39 12.77
C ASP A 51 -13.93 19.82 12.00
N GLU A 52 -13.29 20.61 11.13
CA GLU A 52 -12.10 20.20 10.38
C GLU A 52 -10.88 19.92 11.28
N GLN A 53 -10.72 20.71 12.34
CA GLN A 53 -9.68 20.47 13.35
C GLN A 53 -9.96 19.17 14.13
N HIS A 54 -11.22 18.91 14.48
CA HIS A 54 -11.61 17.69 15.16
C HIS A 54 -11.34 16.46 14.30
N ASP A 55 -11.75 16.48 13.02
CA ASP A 55 -11.45 15.42 12.05
C ASP A 55 -9.95 15.16 11.93
N LEU A 56 -9.14 16.21 11.80
CA LEU A 56 -7.68 16.08 11.75
C LEU A 56 -7.13 15.39 13.01
N PHE A 57 -7.60 15.78 14.19
CA PHE A 57 -7.14 15.16 15.44
C PHE A 57 -7.57 13.70 15.56
N GLN A 58 -8.78 13.35 15.13
CA GLN A 58 -9.22 11.94 15.09
C GLN A 58 -8.31 11.12 14.18
N ASP A 59 -7.99 11.63 12.99
CA ASP A 59 -7.11 10.94 12.04
C ASP A 59 -5.69 10.78 12.58
N LEU A 60 -5.14 11.83 13.22
CA LEU A 60 -3.84 11.77 13.90
C LEU A 60 -3.84 10.73 15.04
N GLN A 61 -4.90 10.67 15.85
CA GLN A 61 -5.05 9.68 16.91
C GLN A 61 -5.20 8.26 16.39
N ALA A 62 -5.77 8.07 15.19
CA ALA A 62 -5.91 6.77 14.55
C ALA A 62 -4.59 6.25 13.92
N LEU A 63 -3.59 7.12 13.71
CA LEU A 63 -2.33 6.76 13.06
C LEU A 63 -1.62 5.54 13.67
N PRO A 64 -1.46 5.41 15.00
CA PRO A 64 -0.75 4.26 15.59
C PRO A 64 -1.46 2.94 15.29
N ARG A 65 -2.80 2.91 15.40
CA ARG A 65 -3.62 1.75 15.08
C ARG A 65 -3.50 1.38 13.59
N ASN A 66 -3.62 2.37 12.71
CA ASN A 66 -3.53 2.17 11.26
C ASN A 66 -2.11 1.74 10.85
N ALA A 67 -1.07 2.23 11.53
CA ALA A 67 0.31 1.80 11.31
C ALA A 67 0.52 0.33 11.74
N ALA A 68 -0.04 -0.09 12.87
CA ALA A 68 0.04 -1.48 13.32
C ALA A 68 -0.65 -2.43 12.32
N LEU A 69 -1.83 -2.07 11.82
CA LEU A 69 -2.53 -2.85 10.78
C LEU A 69 -1.73 -2.92 9.47
N ARG A 70 -1.13 -1.81 9.03
CA ARG A 70 -0.24 -1.80 7.85
C ARG A 70 0.97 -2.72 8.06
N LYS A 71 1.65 -2.62 9.21
CA LYS A 71 2.78 -3.50 9.54
C LYS A 71 2.38 -4.97 9.55
N LEU A 72 1.20 -5.29 10.09
CA LEU A 72 0.65 -6.64 10.08
C LEU A 72 0.42 -7.14 8.64
N ASN A 73 -0.21 -6.32 7.79
CA ASN A 73 -0.44 -6.66 6.39
C ASN A 73 0.86 -6.88 5.63
N ASP A 74 1.88 -6.05 5.85
CA ASP A 74 3.19 -6.20 5.24
C ASP A 74 3.90 -7.47 5.74
N LEU A 75 3.77 -7.80 7.03
CA LEU A 75 4.29 -9.05 7.58
C LEU A 75 3.61 -10.27 6.95
N ILE A 76 2.28 -10.24 6.79
CA ILE A 76 1.52 -11.31 6.12
C ILE A 76 1.98 -11.49 4.67
N LYS A 77 2.14 -10.38 3.93
CA LYS A 77 2.68 -10.40 2.56
C LYS A 77 4.09 -11.01 2.52
N ARG A 78 4.97 -10.58 3.42
CA ARG A 78 6.36 -11.09 3.51
C ARG A 78 6.41 -12.57 3.89
N ALA A 79 5.63 -13.01 4.87
CA ALA A 79 5.57 -14.41 5.28
C ALA A 79 5.09 -15.30 4.12
N ARG A 80 4.11 -14.83 3.35
CA ARG A 80 3.64 -15.52 2.15
C ARG A 80 4.73 -15.63 1.09
N LEU A 81 5.44 -14.53 0.80
CA LEU A 81 6.53 -14.51 -0.17
C LEU A 81 7.66 -15.45 0.26
N ALA A 82 8.06 -15.42 1.53
CA ALA A 82 9.07 -16.30 2.09
C ALA A 82 8.67 -17.78 1.96
N LYS A 83 7.41 -18.12 2.22
CA LYS A 83 6.88 -19.47 2.04
C LYS A 83 6.95 -19.95 0.59
N VAL A 84 6.52 -19.10 -0.36
CA VAL A 84 6.62 -19.42 -1.80
C VAL A 84 8.08 -19.61 -2.21
N HIS A 85 8.96 -18.72 -1.76
CA HIS A 85 10.40 -18.81 -2.03
C HIS A 85 10.99 -20.13 -1.50
N ALA A 86 10.64 -20.53 -0.27
CA ALA A 86 11.06 -21.80 0.30
C ALA A 86 10.61 -23.00 -0.54
N PHE A 87 9.38 -22.99 -1.06
CA PHE A 87 8.90 -24.05 -1.97
C PHE A 87 9.67 -24.10 -3.29
N ILE A 88 9.94 -22.93 -3.90
CA ILE A 88 10.74 -22.84 -5.13
C ILE A 88 12.13 -23.44 -4.91
N ILE A 89 12.84 -23.00 -3.86
CA ILE A 89 14.18 -23.49 -3.55
C ILE A 89 14.15 -24.99 -3.22
N SER A 90 13.15 -25.45 -2.47
CA SER A 90 13.00 -26.87 -2.17
C SER A 90 12.80 -27.71 -3.44
N GLU A 91 12.02 -27.23 -4.41
CA GLU A 91 11.75 -27.95 -5.65
C GLU A 91 12.98 -27.96 -6.57
N LEU A 92 13.65 -26.80 -6.71
CA LEU A 92 14.92 -26.71 -7.43
C LEU A 92 15.97 -27.66 -6.82
N ARG A 93 16.10 -27.69 -5.49
CA ARG A 93 17.05 -28.57 -4.80
C ARG A 93 16.78 -30.05 -5.07
N LYS A 94 15.50 -30.46 -5.14
CA LYS A 94 15.12 -31.86 -5.45
C LYS A 94 15.54 -32.26 -6.87
N GLN A 95 15.54 -31.33 -7.82
CA GLN A 95 15.87 -31.60 -9.22
C GLN A 95 17.37 -31.45 -9.54
N MET A 96 18.18 -30.98 -8.59
CA MET A 96 19.63 -30.83 -8.75
C MET A 96 20.35 -32.17 -8.56
N PRO A 97 21.31 -32.54 -9.43
CA PRO A 97 22.10 -33.76 -9.28
C PRO A 97 23.14 -33.61 -8.16
N SER A 98 23.34 -34.68 -7.37
CA SER A 98 24.26 -34.66 -6.23
C SER A 98 25.74 -34.59 -6.62
N MET A 99 26.13 -35.19 -7.75
CA MET A 99 27.55 -35.38 -8.11
C MET A 99 28.00 -34.61 -9.37
N ILE A 100 27.45 -34.90 -10.56
CA ILE A 100 27.96 -34.35 -11.85
C ILE A 100 26.85 -33.63 -12.61
N GLY A 101 27.19 -32.58 -13.37
CA GLY A 101 26.26 -31.89 -14.29
C GLY A 101 25.45 -30.75 -13.68
N LYS A 102 25.83 -30.25 -12.49
CA LYS A 102 25.12 -29.19 -11.74
C LYS A 102 24.90 -27.92 -12.56
N ASP A 103 25.92 -27.42 -13.27
CA ASP A 103 25.79 -26.17 -14.03
C ASP A 103 24.86 -26.29 -15.24
N LYS A 104 24.91 -27.43 -15.94
CA LYS A 104 24.00 -27.73 -17.05
C LYS A 104 22.56 -27.82 -16.54
N LYS A 105 22.33 -28.56 -15.45
CA LYS A 105 20.99 -28.68 -14.86
C LYS A 105 20.48 -27.36 -14.30
N LYS A 106 21.33 -26.53 -13.68
CA LYS A 106 20.98 -25.18 -13.23
C LYS A 106 20.47 -24.31 -14.38
N LYS A 107 21.18 -24.28 -15.53
CA LYS A 107 20.73 -23.52 -16.71
C LYS A 107 19.39 -24.02 -17.23
N GLU A 108 19.20 -25.33 -17.30
CA GLU A 108 17.93 -25.96 -17.71
C GLU A 108 16.78 -25.60 -16.76
N LEU A 109 17.01 -25.63 -15.44
CA LEU A 109 16.01 -25.28 -14.43
C LEU A 109 15.62 -23.81 -14.48
N ILE A 110 16.59 -22.91 -14.72
CA ILE A 110 16.31 -21.47 -14.89
C ILE A 110 15.50 -21.23 -16.18
N GLN A 111 15.81 -21.94 -17.26
CA GLN A 111 15.05 -21.84 -18.53
C GLN A 111 13.61 -22.38 -18.41
N ASN A 112 13.36 -23.33 -17.50
CA ASN A 112 12.04 -23.92 -17.28
C ASN A 112 11.37 -23.42 -15.99
N LEU A 113 11.79 -22.28 -15.45
CA LEU A 113 11.33 -21.78 -14.15
C LEU A 113 9.82 -21.52 -14.13
N ASP A 114 9.24 -21.07 -15.25
CA ASP A 114 7.80 -20.83 -15.38
C ASP A 114 6.99 -22.11 -15.13
N LYS A 115 7.43 -23.25 -15.67
CA LYS A 115 6.79 -24.55 -15.43
C LYS A 115 6.88 -24.97 -13.97
N ILE A 116 7.99 -24.66 -13.30
CA ILE A 116 8.16 -24.94 -11.87
C ILE A 116 7.19 -24.08 -11.06
N PHE A 117 6.99 -22.82 -11.43
CA PHE A 117 6.00 -21.95 -10.80
C PHE A 117 4.57 -22.46 -11.00
N GLU A 118 4.21 -22.91 -12.20
CA GLU A 118 2.90 -23.52 -12.47
C GLU A 118 2.67 -24.78 -11.61
N GLN A 119 3.67 -25.66 -11.51
CA GLN A 119 3.60 -26.86 -10.67
C GLN A 119 3.41 -26.51 -9.19
N ILE A 120 4.17 -25.54 -8.68
CA ILE A 120 4.04 -25.04 -7.30
C ILE A 120 2.67 -24.40 -7.10
N GLN A 121 2.14 -23.70 -8.10
CA GLN A 121 0.83 -23.05 -8.03
C GLN A 121 -0.33 -24.06 -8.01
N VAL A 122 -0.26 -25.12 -8.80
CA VAL A 122 -1.24 -26.21 -8.79
C VAL A 122 -1.20 -26.91 -7.44
N ARG A 123 0.00 -27.28 -6.96
CA ARG A 123 0.19 -27.93 -5.65
C ARG A 123 -0.26 -27.03 -4.49
N GLY A 124 -0.02 -25.73 -4.58
CA GLY A 124 -0.48 -24.74 -3.63
C GLY A 124 -2.01 -24.64 -3.61
N ARG A 125 -2.67 -24.61 -4.78
CA ARG A 125 -4.14 -24.53 -4.88
C ARG A 125 -4.84 -25.70 -4.21
N THR A 126 -4.30 -26.92 -4.32
CA THR A 126 -4.85 -28.12 -3.67
C THR A 126 -4.76 -28.07 -2.14
N ILE A 127 -3.83 -27.28 -1.59
CA ILE A 127 -3.63 -27.08 -0.14
C ILE A 127 -4.41 -25.83 0.35
N GLY A 128 -5.34 -25.29 -0.47
CA GLY A 128 -6.14 -24.11 -0.12
C GLY A 128 -5.49 -22.76 -0.41
N PHE A 129 -4.40 -22.71 -1.20
CA PHE A 129 -3.77 -21.44 -1.58
C PHE A 129 -4.39 -20.87 -2.88
N LYS A 130 -5.51 -20.16 -2.74
CA LYS A 130 -6.13 -19.37 -3.83
C LYS A 130 -5.34 -18.11 -4.24
N TRP A 131 -4.10 -17.94 -3.77
CA TRP A 131 -3.44 -16.63 -3.63
C TRP A 131 -2.45 -16.23 -4.71
N ILE A 132 -2.00 -17.13 -5.59
CA ILE A 132 -0.94 -16.83 -6.56
C ILE A 132 -1.43 -15.91 -7.69
N LEU A 133 -2.72 -15.90 -8.03
CA LEU A 133 -3.25 -14.97 -9.04
C LEU A 133 -3.22 -13.50 -8.59
N TYR A 134 -3.26 -13.21 -7.29
CA TYR A 134 -3.31 -11.83 -6.80
C TYR A 134 -1.96 -11.10 -6.85
N PHE A 135 -0.87 -11.79 -7.20
CA PHE A 135 0.48 -11.21 -7.21
C PHE A 135 0.96 -10.78 -8.59
N VAL A 136 0.19 -11.04 -9.65
CA VAL A 136 0.52 -10.61 -11.03
C VAL A 136 -0.35 -9.44 -11.50
N PHE A 137 -1.43 -9.10 -10.78
CA PHE A 137 -2.42 -8.10 -11.22
C PHE A 137 -2.73 -6.98 -10.22
N VAL A 138 -1.89 -6.76 -9.20
CA VAL A 138 -1.95 -5.54 -8.35
C VAL A 138 -0.56 -4.95 -8.19
#